data_AF-A0A4V2RJ96-F1
#
_entry.id   AF-A0A4V2RJ96-F1
#
_cell.length_a   1.000
_cell.length_b   1.000
_cell.length_c   1.000
_cell.angle_alpha   90.00
_cell.angle_beta   90.00
_cell.angle_gamma   90.00
#
_symmetry.space_group_name_H-M   'P 1'
#
loop_
_entity.id
_entity.type
_entity.pdbx_description
1 polymer ?
#
loop_
_entity_poly.entity_id
_entity_poly.type
_entity_poly.pdbx_seq_one_letter_code
_entity_poly.pdbx_strand_id
1 'polypeptide(L)' 'MGRGRAKAKQTKVARQLKYSSPSTDFESLQRELAGGATNSHRDEVFADQGSSGWDDDHEDDWRR' A
#
# COMPACT_ATOMS: atom_id res chain seq x y z
N MET A 1 -22.19 15.03 31.39
CA MET A 1 -22.42 15.95 30.24
C MET A 1 -21.22 16.14 29.28
N GLY A 2 -20.07 15.45 29.44
CA GLY A 2 -18.88 15.68 28.58
C GLY A 2 -18.68 14.75 27.37
N ARG A 3 -19.40 13.64 27.27
CA ARG A 3 -19.15 12.59 26.24
C ARG A 3 -19.42 13.05 24.80
N GLY A 4 -20.41 13.92 24.57
CA GLY A 4 -20.76 14.39 23.21
C GLY A 4 -19.65 15.19 22.54
N ARG A 5 -18.93 16.03 23.31
CA ARG A 5 -17.82 16.85 22.80
C ARG A 5 -16.60 15.98 22.47
N ALA A 6 -16.28 15.01 23.33
CA ALA A 6 -15.20 14.06 23.07
C ALA A 6 -15.47 13.23 21.81
N LYS A 7 -16.70 12.70 21.66
CA LYS A 7 -17.10 11.94 20.47
C LYS A 7 -17.01 12.79 19.21
N ALA A 8 -17.46 14.04 19.23
CA ALA A 8 -17.35 14.94 18.08
C ALA A 8 -15.88 15.20 17.68
N LYS A 9 -14.99 15.43 18.66
CA LYS A 9 -13.55 15.60 18.41
C LYS A 9 -12.94 14.35 17.78
N GLN A 10 -13.24 13.17 18.32
CA GLN A 10 -12.74 11.90 17.80
C GLN A 10 -13.21 11.65 16.36
N THR A 11 -14.49 11.87 16.05
CA THR A 11 -15.00 11.71 14.67
C THR A 11 -14.33 12.67 13.69
N LYS A 12 -14.04 13.91 14.10
CA LYS A 12 -13.31 14.87 13.27
C LYS A 12 -11.90 14.38 12.96
N VAL A 13 -11.16 13.93 13.98
CA VAL A 13 -9.80 13.39 13.83
C VAL A 13 -9.81 12.15 12.95
N ALA A 14 -10.73 11.22 13.19
CA ALA A 14 -10.84 9.99 12.39
C ALA A 14 -11.14 10.28 10.91
N ARG A 15 -12.01 11.25 10.61
CA ARG A 15 -12.26 11.67 9.21
C ARG A 15 -11.05 12.32 8.58
N GLN A 16 -10.33 13.17 9.33
CA GLN A 16 -9.07 13.74 8.84
C GLN A 16 -8.06 12.64 8.53
N LEU A 17 -7.89 11.64 9.39
CA LEU A 17 -6.98 10.53 9.11
C LEU A 17 -7.44 9.65 7.94
N LYS A 18 -8.73 9.36 7.84
CA LYS A 18 -9.27 8.50 6.78
C LYS A 18 -9.20 9.14 5.39
N TYR A 19 -9.42 10.45 5.32
CA TYR A 19 -9.54 11.19 4.05
C TYR A 19 -8.37 12.17 3.81
N SER A 20 -7.37 12.21 4.69
CA SER A 20 -6.12 12.90 4.41
C SER A 20 -5.34 12.02 3.45
N SER A 21 -5.32 12.39 2.17
CA SER A 21 -4.30 11.92 1.27
C SER A 21 -2.98 12.56 1.68
N PRO A 22 -1.94 11.79 2.02
CA PRO A 22 -0.60 12.34 2.13
C PRO A 22 -0.27 13.06 0.82
N SER A 23 0.30 14.27 0.91
CA SER A 23 0.91 14.91 -0.25
C SER A 23 2.21 14.16 -0.55
N THR A 24 2.19 13.31 -1.56
CA THR A 24 3.40 12.66 -2.06
C THR A 24 4.17 13.65 -2.92
N ASP A 25 5.44 13.84 -2.62
CA ASP A 25 6.33 14.60 -3.49
C ASP A 25 6.69 13.74 -4.71
N PHE A 26 6.10 14.09 -5.86
CA PHE A 26 6.30 13.36 -7.10
C PHE A 26 7.71 13.53 -7.68
N GLU A 27 8.39 14.65 -7.37
CA GLU A 27 9.75 14.89 -7.87
C GLU A 27 10.77 13.96 -7.21
N SER A 28 10.69 13.78 -5.89
CA SER A 28 11.53 12.81 -5.18
C SER A 28 11.25 11.38 -5.61
N LEU A 29 9.98 11.00 -5.77
CA LEU A 29 9.59 9.67 -6.27
C LEU A 29 10.13 9.41 -7.68
N GLN A 30 10.02 10.38 -8.59
CA GLN A 30 10.55 10.25 -9.95
C GLN A 30 12.07 10.11 -9.96
N ARG A 31 12.78 10.86 -9.11
CA ARG A 31 14.24 10.75 -8.98
C ARG A 31 14.66 9.38 -8.45
N GLU A 32 13.92 8.81 -7.50
CA GLU A 32 14.20 7.48 -6.94
C GLU A 32 13.94 6.37 -7.96
N LEU A 33 12.84 6.46 -8.73
CA LEU A 33 12.55 5.55 -9.84
C LEU A 33 13.59 5.63 -10.96
N ALA A 34 13.95 6.85 -11.37
CA ALA A 34 14.94 7.07 -12.42
C ALA A 34 16.37 6.68 -11.99
N GLY A 35 16.69 6.85 -10.70
CA GLY A 35 17.99 6.49 -10.11
C GLY A 35 18.10 5.02 -9.70
N GLY A 36 16.98 4.32 -9.53
CA GLY A 36 16.92 2.92 -9.08
C GLY A 36 17.12 1.87 -10.16
N ALA A 37 17.12 2.26 -11.45
CA ALA A 37 17.33 1.34 -12.58
C ALA A 37 18.76 0.78 -12.68
N THR A 38 19.69 1.24 -11.84
CA THR A 38 21.07 0.71 -11.77
C THR A 38 21.23 -0.46 -10.79
N ASN A 39 20.20 -0.79 -10.01
CA ASN A 39 20.20 -1.96 -9.14
C ASN A 39 19.62 -3.18 -9.89
N SER A 40 20.43 -3.74 -10.79
CA SER A 40 20.20 -5.01 -11.49
C SER A 40 19.92 -6.21 -10.56
N HIS A 41 19.98 -6.03 -9.24
CA HIS A 41 19.75 -7.06 -8.24
C HIS A 41 18.29 -7.19 -7.79
N ARG A 42 17.40 -6.26 -8.15
CA ARG A 42 15.96 -6.39 -7.85
C ARG A 42 15.24 -7.31 -8.83
N ASP A 43 15.66 -7.35 -10.09
CA ASP A 43 15.01 -8.16 -11.13
C ASP A 43 15.15 -9.67 -10.87
N GLU A 44 16.30 -10.12 -10.36
CA GLU A 44 16.55 -11.53 -10.01
C GLU A 44 15.63 -12.06 -8.90
N VAL A 45 15.23 -11.22 -7.93
CA VAL A 45 14.43 -11.65 -6.78
C VAL A 45 12.95 -11.84 -7.14
N PHE A 46 12.43 -11.07 -8.11
CA PHE A 46 11.05 -11.21 -8.57
C PHE A 46 10.87 -12.34 -9.60
N ALA A 47 11.93 -12.71 -10.32
CA ALA A 47 11.89 -13.81 -11.29
C ALA A 47 11.81 -15.20 -10.64
N ASP A 48 12.47 -15.39 -9.49
CA ASP A 48 12.48 -16.68 -8.76
C ASP A 48 11.19 -16.95 -7.97
N GLN A 49 10.50 -15.90 -7.52
CA GLN A 49 9.32 -16.02 -6.65
C GLN A 49 7.97 -16.08 -7.41
N GLY A 50 7.97 -15.91 -8.72
CA GLY A 50 6.75 -15.79 -9.54
C GLY A 50 6.21 -17.08 -10.16
N SER A 51 6.81 -18.26 -9.92
CA SER A 51 6.55 -19.44 -10.76
C SER A 51 6.07 -20.73 -10.06
N SER A 52 6.03 -20.84 -8.71
CA SER A 52 6.01 -22.19 -8.11
C SER A 52 5.05 -22.51 -6.95
N GLY A 53 3.96 -21.78 -6.68
CA GLY A 53 3.05 -22.31 -5.65
C GLY A 53 1.79 -21.57 -5.21
N TRP A 54 1.30 -20.56 -5.93
CA TRP A 54 0.14 -19.78 -5.47
C TRP A 54 -1.07 -19.79 -6.41
N ASP A 55 -0.90 -20.30 -7.64
CA ASP A 55 -1.95 -20.26 -8.68
C ASP A 55 -2.87 -21.48 -8.66
N ASP A 56 -2.39 -22.66 -8.23
CA ASP A 56 -3.12 -23.93 -8.38
C ASP A 56 -4.20 -24.14 -7.29
N ASP A 57 -3.91 -23.87 -6.02
CA ASP A 57 -4.85 -24.12 -4.90
C ASP A 57 -5.95 -23.06 -4.76
N HIS A 58 -5.76 -21.85 -5.29
CA HIS A 58 -6.71 -20.76 -5.08
C HIS A 58 -7.87 -20.79 -6.09
N GLU A 59 -7.68 -21.32 -7.30
CA GLU A 59 -8.74 -21.34 -8.32
C GLU A 59 -9.94 -22.24 -7.94
N ASP A 60 -9.71 -23.33 -7.21
CA ASP A 60 -10.75 -24.31 -6.89
C ASP A 60 -11.70 -23.83 -5.78
N ASP A 61 -11.26 -22.96 -4.87
CA ASP A 61 -12.09 -22.42 -3.77
C ASP A 61 -13.14 -21.40 -4.28
N TRP A 62 -12.80 -20.64 -5.34
CA TRP A 62 -13.73 -19.68 -5.96
C TRP A 62 -14.75 -20.32 -6.92
N ARG A 63 -14.55 -21.59 -7.30
CA ARG A 63 -15.44 -22.33 -8.22
C ARG A 63 -16.52 -23.16 -7.51
N ARG A 64 -16.52 -23.20 -6.17
CA ARG A 64 -17.48 -23.97 -5.35
C ARG A 64 -18.76 -23.21 -5.03
#